data_AF-A0A832N2V8-F1
#
_entry.id   AF-A0A832N2V8-F1
#
_cell.length_a   1.000
_cell.length_b   1.000
_cell.length_c   1.000
_cell.angle_alpha   90.00
_cell.angle_beta   90.00
_cell.angle_gamma   90.00
#
_symmetry.space_group_name_H-M   'P 1'
#
loop_
_entity.id
_entity.type
_entity.pdbx_description
1 polymer ?
#
loop_
_entity_poly.entity_id
_entity_poly.type
_entity_poly.pdbx_seq_one_letter_code
_entity_poly.pdbx_strand_id
1 'polypeptide(L)' 'ALVSKIIAEHEGWISVDSRPGQTAFRISLPKAPGEKGAT' A
#
# COMPACT_ATOMS: atom_id res chain seq x y z
N ALA A 1 -3.70 4.54 -12.18
CA ALA A 1 -2.66 4.18 -13.17
C ALA A 1 -1.25 4.45 -12.65
N LEU A 2 -0.92 5.66 -12.18
CA LEU A 2 0.41 5.96 -11.60
C LEU A 2 0.66 5.26 -10.26
N VAL A 3 -0.22 5.46 -9.28
CA VAL A 3 -0.05 4.91 -7.92
C VAL A 3 0.01 3.39 -7.94
N SER A 4 -0.89 2.72 -8.66
CA SER A 4 -0.90 1.25 -8.79
C SER A 4 0.41 0.71 -9.36
N LYS A 5 1.02 1.42 -10.32
CA LYS A 5 2.31 1.03 -10.92
C LYS A 5 3.45 1.16 -9.90
N ILE A 6 3.51 2.26 -9.16
CA ILE A 6 4.50 2.47 -8.10
C ILE A 6 4.39 1.35 -7.05
N ILE A 7 3.17 1.06 -6.57
CA ILE A 7 2.97 0.04 -5.54
C ILE A 7 3.36 -1.35 -6.06
N ALA A 8 3.01 -1.70 -7.31
CA ALA A 8 3.40 -2.97 -7.91
C ALA A 8 4.93 -3.10 -8.11
N GLU A 9 5.61 -2.01 -8.52
CA GLU A 9 7.07 -1.97 -8.68
C GLU A 9 7.82 -2.14 -7.35
N HIS A 10 7.17 -1.84 -6.22
CA HIS A 10 7.71 -2.00 -4.87
C HIS A 10 7.16 -3.25 -4.16
N GLU A 11 6.66 -4.24 -4.92
CA GLU A 11 6.11 -5.51 -4.41
C GLU A 11 4.98 -5.32 -3.38
N GLY A 12 4.29 -4.20 -3.49
CA GLY A 12 3.21 -3.80 -2.60
C GLY A 12 1.84 -4.22 -3.09
N TRP A 13 0.87 -4.08 -2.19
CA TRP A 13 -0.54 -4.35 -2.46
C TRP A 13 -1.36 -3.08 -2.28
N ILE A 14 -2.38 -2.91 -3.13
CA ILE A 14 -3.36 -1.83 -3.03
C ILE A 14 -4.77 -2.38 -3.17
N SER A 15 -5.68 -1.93 -2.30
CA SER A 15 -7.12 -2.14 -2.44
C SER A 15 -7.87 -0.83 -2.24
N VAL A 16 -9.06 -0.75 -2.80
CA VAL A 16 -9.95 0.41 -2.68
C VAL A 16 -11.31 -0.07 -2.23
N ASP A 17 -11.86 0.62 -1.24
CA ASP A 17 -13.24 0.50 -0.81
C ASP A 17 -13.91 1.86 -1.01
N SER A 18 -14.97 1.91 -1.79
CA SER A 18 -15.62 3.16 -2.16
C SER A 18 -17.13 3.07 -1.98
N ARG A 19 -17.67 4.02 -1.23
CA ARG A 19 -19.10 4.26 -1.05
C ARG A 19 -19.39 5.76 -1.25
N PRO A 20 -20.62 6.17 -1.55
CA PRO A 20 -20.94 7.59 -1.65
C PRO A 20 -20.52 8.36 -0.38
N GLY A 21 -19.75 9.43 -0.56
CA GLY A 21 -19.22 10.26 0.54
C GLY A 21 -18.00 9.69 1.27
N GLN A 22 -17.50 8.51 0.91
CA GLN A 22 -16.25 7.97 1.48
C GLN A 22 -15.54 7.04 0.48
N THR A 23 -14.28 7.35 0.21
CA THR A 23 -13.38 6.45 -0.52
C THR A 23 -12.14 6.20 0.32
N ALA A 24 -11.85 4.94 0.59
CA ALA A 24 -10.70 4.50 1.38
C ALA A 24 -9.76 3.67 0.50
N PHE A 25 -8.50 4.10 0.44
CA PHE A 25 -7.42 3.34 -0.18
C PHE A 25 -6.61 2.66 0.93
N ARG A 26 -6.32 1.37 0.77
CA ARG A 26 -5.46 0.60 1.68
C ARG A 26 -4.25 0.12 0.92
N ILE A 27 -3.07 0.36 1.48
CA ILE A 27 -1.78 0.04 0.87
C ILE A 27 -0.95 -0.74 1.88
N SER A 28 -0.33 -1.82 1.42
CA SER A 28 0.65 -2.59 2.18
C SER A 28 1.95 -2.63 1.39
N LEU A 29 3.07 -2.31 2.02
CA LEU A 29 4.40 -2.36 1.43
C LEU A 29 5.28 -3.34 2.23
N PRO A 30 6.19 -4.07 1.57
CA PRO A 30 7.21 -4.84 2.27
C PRO A 30 8.05 -3.94 3.17
N LYS A 31 8.41 -4.46 4.34
CA LYS A 31 9.30 -3.76 5.25
C LYS A 31 10.72 -3.79 4.69
N ALA A 32 11.43 -2.67 4.80
CA ALA A 32 12.82 -2.61 4.36
C ALA A 32 13.67 -3.68 5.11
N PRO A 33 14.53 -4.43 4.40
CA PRO A 33 15.39 -5.43 5.01
C PRO A 33 16.43 -4.72 5.90
N GLY A 34 16.21 -4.76 7.22
CA GLY A 34 17.15 -4.19 8.20
C GLY A 34 16.50 -3.54 9.40
N GLU A 35 15.23 -3.17 9.32
CA GLU A 35 14.52 -2.69 10.50
C GLU A 35 13.96 -3.89 11.28
N LYS A 36 14.85 -4.54 12.03
CA LYS A 36 14.45 -5.31 13.21
C LYS A 36 13.49 -4.39 13.96
N GLY A 37 12.22 -4.82 14.10
CA GLY A 37 11.23 -4.04 14.82
C GLY A 37 11.82 -3.61 16.16
N ALA A 38 11.60 -2.35 16.52
CA ALA A 38 11.82 -1.88 17.87
C ALA A 38 10.94 -2.72 18.81
N THR A 39 11.50 -3.82 19.30
CA THR A 39 11.08 -4.65 20.44
C THR A 39 12.30 -5.40 20.93
#